data_AF-A0ABD5A319-F1
#
_entry.id   AF-A0ABD5A319-F1
#
_cell.length_a   1.000
_cell.length_b   1.000
_cell.length_c   1.000
_cell.angle_alpha   90.00
_cell.angle_beta   90.00
_cell.angle_gamma   90.00
#
_symmetry.space_group_name_H-M   'P 1'
#
loop_
_entity.id
_entity.type
_entity.pdbx_description
1 polymer ?
#
loop_
_entity_poly.entity_id
_entity_poly.type
_entity_poly.pdbx_seq_one_letter_code
_entity_poly.pdbx_strand_id
1 'polypeptide(L)'
;MNNKNIEKNTHPTNNYRKWLIGILICLVIVLIAWLVVGYIQSKRNAEAEKFNASHFNSNVVIYNVPVGKLTVKKATAKINEKAKNSAVLKGDGVILKKNSDKVITNKKVQSYFEEQHTRYPSRKKWNFQNTELLKAKEKLNQIKDRQVKYTVNGKSFVFKRSEIFPTVTYENDKYVFSDTKILANKISSINKEVSTLHKSYDFQLPNGQVTKVKNESYGWAINEKKLVAAVENALVNNTQELNGKNYIYGEGFSTYGTGYGLSNNGIGNSYIVVSLTDQKLWIYKNGKCVVTLNTIVTGTVETKIAHKNLETPTGVWYIQYKESPSVLKGTNDDGSKYSVDVKYWMPFTLTGCGFHDNSWRKNWSKTAYLNDGSYGCVNLKPSDAPKVWNNIEKNEAVIIYK
;
A
#
# COMPACT_ATOMS: atom_id res chain seq x y z
N MET A 1 94.71 -103.45 -1.48
CA MET A 1 95.22 -103.06 -2.82
C MET A 1 94.70 -101.66 -3.14
N ASN A 2 95.58 -100.79 -3.65
CA ASN A 2 95.33 -99.41 -4.09
C ASN A 2 94.06 -99.24 -4.94
N ASN A 3 93.32 -98.13 -4.76
CA ASN A 3 93.30 -97.07 -5.79
C ASN A 3 92.69 -95.75 -5.29
N LYS A 4 93.36 -94.64 -5.65
CA LYS A 4 92.86 -93.25 -5.52
C LYS A 4 91.71 -93.02 -6.51
N ASN A 5 90.72 -92.22 -6.14
CA ASN A 5 90.15 -91.24 -7.06
C ASN A 5 89.47 -90.07 -6.33
N ILE A 6 89.85 -88.88 -6.78
CA ILE A 6 89.43 -87.54 -6.35
C ILE A 6 88.24 -87.15 -7.24
N GLU A 7 87.15 -86.60 -6.72
CA GLU A 7 86.37 -85.63 -7.50
C GLU A 7 85.49 -84.66 -6.67
N LYS A 8 85.98 -83.41 -6.64
CA LYS A 8 85.31 -82.10 -6.80
C LYS A 8 83.98 -81.82 -6.08
N ASN A 9 84.16 -81.05 -5.02
CA ASN A 9 83.24 -80.09 -4.43
C ASN A 9 82.69 -79.10 -5.50
N THR A 10 81.45 -79.27 -5.97
CA THR A 10 80.79 -78.29 -6.85
C THR A 10 80.03 -77.27 -6.01
N HIS A 11 80.71 -76.19 -5.65
CA HIS A 11 80.07 -74.98 -5.14
C HIS A 11 79.08 -74.42 -6.17
N PRO A 12 77.92 -73.86 -5.75
CA PRO A 12 76.99 -73.21 -6.65
C PRO A 12 77.73 -72.12 -7.43
N THR A 13 77.61 -72.18 -8.76
CA THR A 13 78.40 -71.39 -9.69
C THR A 13 78.20 -69.89 -9.46
N ASN A 14 79.31 -69.15 -9.61
CA ASN A 14 79.45 -67.71 -9.39
C ASN A 14 78.33 -66.86 -10.07
N ASN A 15 77.68 -67.38 -11.11
CA ASN A 15 76.63 -66.70 -11.87
C ASN A 15 75.26 -66.64 -11.15
N TYR A 16 74.85 -67.67 -10.39
CA TYR A 16 73.57 -67.64 -9.66
C TYR A 16 73.63 -66.68 -8.45
N ARG A 17 74.78 -66.65 -7.76
CA ARG A 17 75.07 -65.66 -6.71
C ARG A 17 75.09 -64.23 -7.27
N LYS A 18 75.72 -64.00 -8.42
CA LYS A 18 75.70 -62.68 -9.09
C LYS A 18 74.30 -62.25 -9.51
N TRP A 19 73.47 -63.17 -10.01
CA TRP A 19 72.07 -62.92 -10.38
C TRP A 19 71.21 -62.58 -9.15
N LEU A 20 71.33 -63.34 -8.05
CA LEU A 20 70.68 -63.05 -6.78
C LEU A 20 71.12 -61.70 -6.19
N ILE A 21 72.41 -61.38 -6.22
CA ILE A 21 72.95 -60.07 -5.78
C ILE A 21 72.37 -58.95 -6.65
N GLY A 22 72.28 -59.14 -7.97
CA GLY A 22 71.66 -58.17 -8.88
C GLY A 22 70.19 -57.90 -8.56
N ILE A 23 69.40 -58.94 -8.29
CA ILE A 23 68.00 -58.80 -7.85
C ILE A 23 67.92 -58.06 -6.51
N LEU A 24 68.80 -58.39 -5.56
CA LEU A 24 68.82 -57.76 -4.25
C LEU A 24 69.14 -56.26 -4.35
N ILE A 25 70.11 -55.89 -5.21
CA ILE A 25 70.44 -54.50 -5.52
C ILE A 25 69.24 -53.79 -6.16
N CYS A 26 68.56 -54.41 -7.13
CA CYS A 26 67.35 -53.83 -7.73
C CYS A 26 66.23 -53.64 -6.69
N LEU A 27 65.99 -54.61 -5.81
CA LEU A 27 65.00 -54.50 -4.74
C LEU A 27 65.34 -53.37 -3.76
N VAL A 28 66.62 -53.22 -3.41
CA VAL A 28 67.09 -52.11 -2.57
C VAL A 28 66.90 -50.76 -3.26
N ILE A 29 67.19 -50.64 -4.55
CA ILE A 29 66.97 -49.41 -5.33
C ILE A 29 65.48 -49.06 -5.39
N VAL A 30 64.60 -50.04 -5.63
CA VAL A 30 63.14 -49.84 -5.64
C VAL A 30 62.64 -49.41 -4.25
N LEU A 31 63.15 -50.02 -3.17
CA LEU A 31 62.81 -49.65 -1.80
C LEU A 31 63.27 -48.22 -1.48
N ILE A 32 64.49 -47.84 -1.88
CA ILE A 32 65.02 -46.48 -1.71
C ILE A 32 64.18 -45.47 -2.50
N ALA A 33 63.85 -45.77 -3.76
CA ALA A 33 62.98 -44.92 -4.57
C ALA A 33 61.59 -44.75 -3.94
N TRP A 34 61.01 -45.83 -3.40
CA TRP A 34 59.73 -45.79 -2.68
C TRP A 34 59.81 -44.95 -1.40
N LEU A 35 60.87 -45.08 -0.60
CA LEU A 35 61.10 -44.27 0.60
C LEU A 35 61.29 -42.79 0.26
N VAL A 36 62.04 -42.48 -0.80
CA VAL A 36 62.25 -41.10 -1.28
C VAL A 36 60.93 -40.49 -1.77
N VAL A 37 60.14 -41.22 -2.56
CA VAL A 37 58.81 -40.78 -3.00
C VAL A 37 57.88 -40.59 -1.81
N GLY A 38 57.88 -41.51 -0.85
CA GLY A 38 57.10 -41.42 0.39
C GLY A 38 57.48 -40.21 1.24
N TYR A 39 58.77 -39.91 1.37
CA TYR A 39 59.27 -38.72 2.08
C TYR A 39 58.85 -37.42 1.38
N ILE A 40 59.00 -37.33 0.05
CA ILE A 40 58.56 -36.17 -0.74
C ILE A 40 57.05 -35.98 -0.61
N GLN A 41 56.27 -37.07 -0.72
CA GLN A 41 54.82 -37.01 -0.57
C GLN A 41 54.40 -36.59 0.84
N SER A 42 55.08 -37.09 1.87
CA SER A 42 54.85 -36.69 3.27
C SER A 42 55.10 -35.19 3.49
N LYS A 43 56.22 -34.66 2.98
CA LYS A 43 56.52 -33.22 3.02
C LYS A 43 55.46 -32.38 2.30
N ARG A 44 55.09 -32.79 1.08
CA ARG A 44 54.03 -32.12 0.30
C ARG A 44 52.69 -32.16 1.03
N ASN A 45 52.36 -33.28 1.67
CA ASN A 45 51.14 -33.41 2.46
C ASN A 45 51.16 -32.51 3.69
N ALA A 46 52.29 -32.40 4.40
CA ALA A 46 52.44 -31.52 5.55
C ALA A 46 52.34 -30.03 5.17
N GLU A 47 52.95 -29.62 4.05
CA GLU A 47 52.81 -28.26 3.50
C GLU A 47 51.37 -27.97 3.07
N ALA A 48 50.73 -28.93 2.40
CA ALA A 48 49.35 -28.81 1.95
C ALA A 48 48.37 -28.75 3.12
N GLU A 49 48.59 -29.54 4.18
CA GLU A 49 47.81 -29.53 5.41
C GLU A 49 47.94 -28.18 6.14
N LYS A 50 49.17 -27.67 6.29
CA LYS A 50 49.43 -26.35 6.88
C LYS A 50 48.76 -25.22 6.09
N PHE A 51 48.79 -25.30 4.76
CA PHE A 51 48.12 -24.33 3.89
C PHE A 51 46.60 -24.39 4.08
N ASN A 52 46.01 -25.59 3.99
CA ASN A 52 44.57 -25.81 4.10
C ASN A 52 44.00 -25.45 5.47
N ALA A 53 44.80 -25.57 6.54
CA ALA A 53 44.40 -25.16 7.90
C ALA A 53 43.99 -23.67 7.99
N SER A 54 44.39 -22.83 7.04
CA SER A 54 44.08 -21.40 7.03
C SER A 54 43.50 -20.86 5.72
N HIS A 55 43.40 -21.68 4.67
CA HIS A 55 42.96 -21.25 3.33
C HIS A 55 41.82 -22.10 2.80
N PHE A 56 40.83 -21.47 2.17
CA PHE A 56 39.73 -22.16 1.50
C PHE A 56 40.25 -23.13 0.43
N ASN A 57 39.56 -24.27 0.25
CA ASN A 57 39.81 -25.15 -0.89
C ASN A 57 39.65 -24.37 -2.22
N SER A 58 40.31 -24.85 -3.29
CA SER A 58 40.45 -24.07 -4.53
C SER A 58 39.12 -23.75 -5.22
N ASN A 59 38.09 -24.57 -5.03
CA ASN A 59 36.81 -24.47 -5.74
C ASN A 59 35.66 -23.96 -4.83
N VAL A 60 35.95 -22.94 -4.02
CA VAL A 60 34.96 -22.31 -3.13
C VAL A 60 34.52 -20.95 -3.69
N VAL A 61 33.21 -20.78 -3.83
CA VAL A 61 32.54 -19.54 -4.22
C VAL A 61 31.58 -19.13 -3.10
N ILE A 62 31.65 -17.88 -2.66
CA ILE A 62 30.73 -17.30 -1.67
C ILE A 62 30.08 -16.08 -2.30
N TYR A 63 28.76 -16.05 -2.34
CA TYR A 63 27.96 -14.94 -2.89
C TYR A 63 28.39 -14.56 -4.31
N ASN A 64 28.61 -15.57 -5.14
CA ASN A 64 29.12 -15.46 -6.52
C ASN A 64 30.53 -14.84 -6.65
N VAL A 65 31.29 -14.77 -5.54
CA VAL A 65 32.69 -14.33 -5.52
C VAL A 65 33.59 -15.55 -5.29
N PRO A 66 34.51 -15.87 -6.22
CA PRO A 66 35.49 -16.93 -6.02
C PRO A 66 36.47 -16.57 -4.91
N VAL A 67 36.59 -17.41 -3.89
CA VAL A 67 37.44 -17.18 -2.69
C VAL A 67 38.45 -18.30 -2.43
N GLY A 68 38.54 -19.28 -3.33
CA GLY A 68 39.48 -20.38 -3.18
C GLY A 68 40.92 -19.90 -2.97
N LYS A 69 41.66 -20.63 -2.13
CA LYS A 69 43.04 -20.32 -1.71
C LYS A 69 43.21 -19.00 -0.93
N LEU A 70 42.13 -18.35 -0.51
CA LEU A 70 42.20 -17.18 0.38
C LEU A 70 42.06 -17.59 1.85
N THR A 71 42.63 -16.78 2.74
CA THR A 71 42.28 -16.84 4.16
C THR A 71 40.91 -16.23 4.41
N VAL A 72 40.27 -16.53 5.54
CA VAL A 72 38.97 -15.97 5.92
C VAL A 72 38.96 -14.44 5.90
N LYS A 73 40.03 -13.78 6.38
CA LYS A 73 40.16 -12.32 6.34
C LYS A 73 40.21 -11.77 4.90
N LYS A 74 41.03 -12.37 4.04
CA LYS A 74 41.16 -11.95 2.63
C LYS A 74 39.87 -12.22 1.84
N ALA A 75 39.23 -13.37 2.07
CA ALA A 75 37.94 -13.71 1.49
C ALA A 75 36.85 -12.72 1.91
N THR A 76 36.76 -12.40 3.20
CA THR A 76 35.79 -11.41 3.72
C THR A 76 35.94 -10.05 3.06
N ALA A 77 37.17 -9.53 2.96
CA ALA A 77 37.43 -8.25 2.28
C ALA A 77 37.00 -8.30 0.81
N LYS A 78 37.41 -9.34 0.08
CA LYS A 78 37.06 -9.53 -1.33
C LYS A 78 35.55 -9.65 -1.57
N ILE A 79 34.83 -10.35 -0.69
CA ILE A 79 33.36 -10.48 -0.78
C ILE A 79 32.70 -9.12 -0.54
N ASN A 80 33.12 -8.38 0.50
CA ASN A 80 32.56 -7.06 0.81
C ASN A 80 32.83 -6.01 -0.29
N GLU A 81 33.91 -6.17 -1.04
CA GLU A 81 34.24 -5.34 -2.21
C GLU A 81 33.34 -5.67 -3.41
N LYS A 82 33.13 -6.96 -3.71
CA LYS A 82 32.59 -7.40 -5.03
C LYS A 82 31.18 -7.97 -5.00
N ALA A 83 30.71 -8.49 -3.87
CA ALA A 83 29.43 -9.17 -3.79
C ALA A 83 28.27 -8.17 -3.84
N LYS A 84 27.20 -8.60 -4.51
CA LYS A 84 25.91 -7.90 -4.52
C LYS A 84 25.10 -8.36 -3.31
N ASN A 85 24.27 -7.47 -2.77
CA ASN A 85 23.48 -7.73 -1.57
C ASN A 85 22.09 -7.07 -1.59
N SER A 86 21.71 -6.42 -2.69
CA SER A 86 20.40 -5.81 -2.86
C SER A 86 19.85 -6.10 -4.25
N ALA A 87 18.53 -6.28 -4.33
CA ALA A 87 17.79 -6.42 -5.57
C ALA A 87 16.79 -5.26 -5.69
N VAL A 88 16.69 -4.69 -6.88
CA VAL A 88 15.79 -3.60 -7.21
C VAL A 88 15.06 -3.94 -8.50
N LEU A 89 13.73 -3.95 -8.47
CA LEU A 89 12.92 -3.96 -9.67
C LEU A 89 12.90 -2.55 -10.24
N LYS A 90 13.37 -2.37 -11.47
CA LYS A 90 13.34 -1.10 -12.20
C LYS A 90 12.69 -1.33 -13.57
N GLY A 91 11.56 -0.67 -13.82
CA GLY A 91 10.73 -0.99 -15.00
C GLY A 91 10.26 -2.45 -14.94
N ASP A 92 10.72 -3.27 -15.89
CA ASP A 92 10.33 -4.68 -16.00
C ASP A 92 11.46 -5.66 -15.65
N GLY A 93 12.61 -5.16 -15.18
CA GLY A 93 13.79 -5.97 -14.87
C GLY A 93 14.25 -5.86 -13.41
N VAL A 94 14.68 -6.99 -12.84
CA VAL A 94 15.33 -7.02 -11.51
C VAL A 94 16.84 -6.85 -11.66
N ILE A 95 17.36 -5.75 -11.09
CA ILE A 95 18.77 -5.39 -11.08
C ILE A 95 19.36 -5.76 -9.72
N LEU A 96 20.45 -6.52 -9.73
CA LEU A 96 21.22 -6.83 -8.52
C LEU A 96 22.37 -5.82 -8.37
N LYS A 97 22.48 -5.19 -7.20
CA LYS A 97 23.50 -4.18 -6.88
C LYS A 97 24.11 -4.39 -5.48
N LYS A 98 25.22 -3.71 -5.22
CA LYS A 98 25.80 -3.54 -3.88
C LYS A 98 25.19 -2.28 -3.26
N ASN A 99 24.64 -2.35 -2.05
CA ASN A 99 24.06 -1.20 -1.33
C ASN A 99 24.75 -0.88 0.00
N SER A 100 25.75 -1.69 0.39
CA SER A 100 26.48 -1.54 1.65
C SER A 100 27.95 -1.93 1.45
N ASP A 101 28.82 -1.37 2.28
CA ASP A 101 30.24 -1.75 2.32
C ASP A 101 30.48 -3.03 3.11
N LYS A 102 29.49 -3.47 3.89
CA LYS A 102 29.57 -4.71 4.67
C LYS A 102 28.44 -5.65 4.25
N VAL A 103 28.74 -6.49 3.24
CA VAL A 103 27.84 -7.52 2.71
C VAL A 103 27.82 -8.78 3.59
N ILE A 104 28.96 -9.15 4.15
CA ILE A 104 29.11 -10.34 4.99
C ILE A 104 30.05 -10.06 6.17
N THR A 105 29.79 -10.74 7.29
CA THR A 105 30.65 -10.67 8.48
C THR A 105 31.77 -11.71 8.40
N ASN A 106 32.91 -11.41 9.04
CA ASN A 106 34.01 -12.37 9.17
C ASN A 106 33.55 -13.68 9.84
N LYS A 107 32.64 -13.60 10.82
CA LYS A 107 32.03 -14.76 11.48
C LYS A 107 31.28 -15.68 10.51
N LYS A 108 30.52 -15.12 9.57
CA LYS A 108 29.79 -15.92 8.58
C LYS A 108 30.72 -16.54 7.53
N VAL A 109 31.77 -15.83 7.12
CA VAL A 109 32.81 -16.40 6.24
C VAL A 109 33.58 -17.52 6.94
N GLN A 110 33.85 -17.37 8.24
CA GLN A 110 34.46 -18.41 9.07
C GLN A 110 33.59 -19.70 9.11
N SER A 111 32.28 -19.58 9.30
CA SER A 111 31.41 -20.78 9.28
C SER A 111 31.44 -21.49 7.92
N TYR A 112 31.50 -20.75 6.80
CA TYR A 112 31.63 -21.37 5.47
C TYR A 112 33.00 -22.03 5.28
N PHE A 113 34.06 -21.46 5.88
CA PHE A 113 35.39 -22.05 5.88
C PHE A 113 35.38 -23.41 6.59
N GLU A 114 34.78 -23.47 7.78
CA GLU A 114 34.65 -24.69 8.57
C GLU A 114 33.83 -25.77 7.84
N GLU A 115 32.71 -25.38 7.22
CA GLU A 115 31.83 -26.32 6.50
C GLU A 115 32.52 -27.01 5.32
N GLN A 116 33.37 -26.28 4.58
CA GLN A 116 34.09 -26.84 3.44
C GLN A 116 35.44 -27.48 3.80
N HIS A 117 35.96 -27.23 5.00
CA HIS A 117 37.36 -27.49 5.35
C HIS A 117 37.72 -28.98 5.26
N THR A 118 38.89 -29.26 4.70
CA THR A 118 39.45 -30.60 4.59
C THR A 118 40.93 -30.58 4.95
N ARG A 119 41.40 -31.63 5.62
CA ARG A 119 42.80 -31.79 6.02
C ARG A 119 43.78 -31.61 4.85
N TYR A 120 43.44 -32.15 3.68
CA TYR A 120 44.21 -32.01 2.44
C TYR A 120 43.39 -31.30 1.36
N PRO A 121 44.05 -30.73 0.31
CA PRO A 121 43.37 -30.05 -0.78
C PRO A 121 42.28 -30.91 -1.44
N SER A 122 41.06 -30.38 -1.46
CA SER A 122 39.91 -31.01 -2.10
C SER A 122 39.55 -30.30 -3.40
N ARG A 123 39.16 -31.09 -4.41
CA ARG A 123 38.59 -30.58 -5.66
C ARG A 123 37.07 -30.41 -5.59
N LYS A 124 36.43 -30.80 -4.48
CA LYS A 124 34.99 -30.64 -4.26
C LYS A 124 34.61 -29.16 -4.45
N LYS A 125 33.55 -28.92 -5.22
CA LYS A 125 33.02 -27.57 -5.46
C LYS A 125 32.08 -27.19 -4.32
N TRP A 126 32.24 -25.98 -3.79
CA TRP A 126 31.37 -25.40 -2.78
C TRP A 126 30.84 -24.06 -3.26
N ASN A 127 29.53 -23.86 -3.15
CA ASN A 127 28.85 -22.63 -3.56
C ASN A 127 27.90 -22.18 -2.46
N PHE A 128 28.32 -21.15 -1.71
CA PHE A 128 27.52 -20.55 -0.66
C PHE A 128 26.73 -19.37 -1.23
N GLN A 129 25.42 -19.52 -1.34
CA GLN A 129 24.55 -18.51 -1.96
C GLN A 129 24.07 -17.46 -0.96
N ASN A 130 23.85 -16.24 -1.45
CA ASN A 130 23.17 -15.20 -0.68
C ASN A 130 21.65 -15.45 -0.77
N THR A 131 21.12 -16.23 0.17
CA THR A 131 19.71 -16.65 0.18
C THR A 131 18.75 -15.46 0.29
N GLU A 132 19.08 -14.43 1.05
CA GLU A 132 18.29 -13.19 1.16
C GLU A 132 18.21 -12.47 -0.19
N LEU A 133 19.33 -12.32 -0.89
CA LEU A 133 19.35 -11.69 -2.22
C LEU A 133 18.56 -12.50 -3.25
N LEU A 134 18.66 -13.84 -3.22
CA LEU A 134 17.91 -14.70 -4.12
C LEU A 134 16.41 -14.63 -3.85
N LYS A 135 16.00 -14.65 -2.58
CA LYS A 135 14.60 -14.44 -2.16
C LYS A 135 14.08 -13.08 -2.62
N ALA A 136 14.86 -12.01 -2.43
CA ALA A 136 14.49 -10.68 -2.90
C ALA A 136 14.32 -10.65 -4.43
N LYS A 137 15.24 -11.26 -5.18
CA LYS A 137 15.14 -11.38 -6.65
C LYS A 137 13.86 -12.11 -7.07
N GLU A 138 13.55 -13.23 -6.43
CA GLU A 138 12.34 -14.00 -6.72
C GLU A 138 11.08 -13.21 -6.41
N LYS A 139 10.99 -12.59 -5.24
CA LYS A 139 9.84 -11.77 -4.81
C LYS A 139 9.62 -10.59 -5.74
N LEU A 140 10.68 -9.93 -6.18
CA LEU A 140 10.60 -8.83 -7.14
C LEU A 140 10.14 -9.31 -8.54
N ASN A 141 10.58 -10.49 -8.97
CA ASN A 141 10.06 -11.10 -10.20
C ASN A 141 8.56 -11.46 -10.10
N GLN A 142 8.08 -11.88 -8.92
CA GLN A 142 6.67 -12.21 -8.70
C GLN A 142 5.73 -11.00 -8.72
N ILE A 143 6.21 -9.80 -8.36
CA ILE A 143 5.41 -8.57 -8.33
C ILE A 143 5.47 -7.79 -9.65
N LYS A 144 6.39 -8.15 -10.56
CA LYS A 144 6.66 -7.36 -11.78
C LYS A 144 5.39 -7.15 -12.61
N ASP A 145 4.64 -8.19 -12.95
CA ASP A 145 3.49 -8.03 -13.85
C ASP A 145 2.16 -7.82 -13.11
N ARG A 146 2.22 -7.52 -11.80
CA ARG A 146 0.99 -7.36 -11.01
C ARG A 146 0.28 -6.05 -11.33
N GLN A 147 -1.03 -6.14 -11.26
CA GLN A 147 -1.94 -5.02 -11.41
C GLN A 147 -3.15 -5.22 -10.52
N VAL A 148 -3.87 -4.14 -10.27
CA VAL A 148 -5.15 -4.17 -9.56
C VAL A 148 -6.16 -3.31 -10.30
N LYS A 149 -7.38 -3.82 -10.48
CA LYS A 149 -8.51 -3.08 -11.04
C LYS A 149 -9.26 -2.38 -9.92
N TYR A 150 -9.36 -1.06 -10.01
CA TYR A 150 -10.12 -0.22 -9.10
C TYR A 150 -11.42 0.22 -9.78
N THR A 151 -12.56 -0.16 -9.21
CA THR A 151 -13.87 0.19 -9.76
C THR A 151 -14.58 1.16 -8.84
N VAL A 152 -14.92 2.34 -9.34
CA VAL A 152 -15.60 3.41 -8.59
C VAL A 152 -16.67 4.06 -9.44
N ASN A 153 -17.89 4.16 -8.91
CA ASN A 153 -19.03 4.80 -9.57
C ASN A 153 -19.26 4.31 -11.02
N GLY A 154 -19.22 2.99 -11.22
CA GLY A 154 -19.40 2.35 -12.54
C GLY A 154 -18.19 2.43 -13.48
N LYS A 155 -17.16 3.22 -13.16
CA LYS A 155 -15.92 3.32 -13.94
C LYS A 155 -14.84 2.40 -13.40
N SER A 156 -14.00 1.87 -14.28
CA SER A 156 -12.89 0.98 -13.92
C SER A 156 -11.55 1.54 -14.34
N PHE A 157 -10.58 1.52 -13.42
CA PHE A 157 -9.22 2.01 -13.61
C PHE A 157 -8.24 0.91 -13.26
N VAL A 158 -7.24 0.67 -14.12
CA VAL A 158 -6.21 -0.34 -13.86
C VAL A 158 -4.93 0.33 -13.36
N PHE A 159 -4.46 -0.14 -12.20
CA PHE A 159 -3.20 0.26 -11.60
C PHE A 159 -2.17 -0.84 -11.85
N LYS A 160 -1.38 -0.70 -12.93
CA LYS A 160 -0.25 -1.60 -13.20
C LYS A 160 0.96 -1.18 -12.40
N ARG A 161 1.59 -2.12 -11.71
CA ARG A 161 2.76 -1.86 -10.87
C ARG A 161 3.87 -1.11 -11.61
N SER A 162 4.14 -1.41 -12.89
CA SER A 162 5.16 -0.69 -13.70
C SER A 162 4.88 0.79 -13.91
N GLU A 163 3.62 1.16 -14.04
CA GLU A 163 3.23 2.53 -14.31
C GLU A 163 3.26 3.38 -13.03
N ILE A 164 2.80 2.82 -11.92
CA ILE A 164 2.63 3.56 -10.65
C ILE A 164 3.81 3.42 -9.69
N PHE A 165 4.61 2.36 -9.82
CA PHE A 165 5.81 2.09 -9.04
C PHE A 165 6.97 1.66 -9.94
N PRO A 166 7.67 2.62 -10.58
CA PRO A 166 8.78 2.33 -11.48
C PRO A 166 9.95 1.62 -10.81
N THR A 167 10.10 1.82 -9.49
CA THR A 167 11.15 1.22 -8.67
C THR A 167 10.55 0.57 -7.43
N VAL A 168 10.90 -0.70 -7.17
CA VAL A 168 10.49 -1.46 -5.97
C VAL A 168 11.69 -2.23 -5.43
N THR A 169 11.91 -2.22 -4.12
CA THR A 169 12.89 -3.09 -3.46
C THR A 169 12.21 -4.13 -2.58
N TYR A 170 12.95 -5.17 -2.20
CA TYR A 170 12.48 -6.17 -1.24
C TYR A 170 13.51 -6.30 -0.12
N GLU A 171 13.16 -5.77 1.05
CA GLU A 171 14.06 -5.60 2.20
C GLU A 171 13.32 -5.99 3.48
N ASN A 172 14.00 -6.65 4.40
CA ASN A 172 13.41 -7.12 5.67
C ASN A 172 12.09 -7.88 5.46
N ASP A 173 12.07 -8.77 4.47
CA ASP A 173 10.92 -9.57 4.06
C ASP A 173 9.68 -8.79 3.59
N LYS A 174 9.85 -7.52 3.19
CA LYS A 174 8.76 -6.65 2.72
C LYS A 174 9.10 -5.98 1.40
N TYR A 175 8.08 -5.77 0.59
CA TYR A 175 8.19 -4.86 -0.56
C TYR A 175 8.26 -3.42 -0.06
N VAL A 176 9.12 -2.62 -0.68
CA VAL A 176 9.25 -1.19 -0.40
C VAL A 176 8.97 -0.41 -1.68
N PHE A 177 7.91 0.39 -1.65
CA PHE A 177 7.52 1.30 -2.72
C PHE A 177 8.08 2.69 -2.41
N SER A 178 9.17 3.08 -3.06
CA SER A 178 9.95 4.26 -2.67
C SER A 178 9.30 5.60 -3.04
N ASP A 179 8.44 5.64 -4.06
CA ASP A 179 7.76 6.86 -4.51
C ASP A 179 6.29 6.57 -4.82
N THR A 180 5.39 7.19 -4.07
CA THR A 180 3.93 7.07 -4.23
C THR A 180 3.32 8.24 -5.01
N LYS A 181 4.12 9.23 -5.45
CA LYS A 181 3.61 10.45 -6.10
C LYS A 181 2.88 10.15 -7.40
N ILE A 182 3.37 9.21 -8.21
CA ILE A 182 2.73 8.84 -9.48
C ILE A 182 1.34 8.24 -9.21
N LEU A 183 1.25 7.31 -8.24
CA LEU A 183 -0.01 6.74 -7.80
C LEU A 183 -0.95 7.82 -7.24
N ALA A 184 -0.46 8.68 -6.36
CA ALA A 184 -1.25 9.75 -5.75
C ALA A 184 -1.81 10.71 -6.81
N ASN A 185 -0.99 11.13 -7.78
CA ASN A 185 -1.43 12.00 -8.88
C ASN A 185 -2.48 11.33 -9.78
N LYS A 186 -2.31 10.03 -10.07
CA LYS A 186 -3.29 9.24 -10.82
C LYS A 186 -4.61 9.14 -10.06
N ILE A 187 -4.56 8.84 -8.76
CA ILE A 187 -5.73 8.81 -7.87
C ILE A 187 -6.41 10.18 -7.80
N SER A 188 -5.66 11.27 -7.68
CA SER A 188 -6.20 12.63 -7.64
C SER A 188 -6.90 13.02 -8.94
N SER A 189 -6.35 12.59 -10.09
CA SER A 189 -6.97 12.79 -11.41
C SER A 189 -8.29 12.02 -11.52
N ILE A 190 -8.30 10.75 -11.09
CA ILE A 190 -9.53 9.94 -11.00
C ILE A 190 -10.54 10.62 -10.08
N ASN A 191 -10.11 11.08 -8.89
CA ASN A 191 -10.96 11.75 -7.92
C ASN A 191 -11.62 13.00 -8.53
N LYS A 192 -10.86 13.85 -9.23
CA LYS A 192 -11.40 15.04 -9.94
C LYS A 192 -12.45 14.67 -10.99
N GLU A 193 -12.28 13.53 -11.66
CA GLU A 193 -13.19 13.03 -12.69
C GLU A 193 -14.49 12.47 -12.11
N VAL A 194 -14.42 11.74 -11.00
CA VAL A 194 -15.56 10.94 -10.51
C VAL A 194 -16.23 11.47 -9.25
N SER A 195 -15.56 12.34 -8.47
CA SER A 195 -16.13 12.88 -7.24
C SER A 195 -17.36 13.73 -7.52
N THR A 196 -18.29 13.73 -6.56
CA THR A 196 -19.51 14.55 -6.62
C THR A 196 -19.47 15.71 -5.64
N LEU A 197 -18.63 15.67 -4.59
CA LEU A 197 -18.45 16.83 -3.70
C LEU A 197 -18.00 18.06 -4.48
N HIS A 198 -18.60 19.21 -4.16
CA HIS A 198 -18.29 20.51 -4.75
C HIS A 198 -18.49 20.63 -6.26
N LYS A 199 -19.13 19.64 -6.91
CA LYS A 199 -19.48 19.70 -8.32
C LYS A 199 -20.80 20.43 -8.54
N SER A 200 -20.84 21.17 -9.63
CA SER A 200 -22.07 21.80 -10.11
C SER A 200 -22.65 21.01 -11.28
N TYR A 201 -23.98 20.98 -11.34
CA TYR A 201 -24.73 20.34 -12.42
C TYR A 201 -26.09 21.02 -12.58
N ASP A 202 -26.71 20.78 -13.73
CA ASP A 202 -28.07 21.21 -14.00
C ASP A 202 -29.05 20.28 -13.30
N PHE A 203 -30.01 20.87 -12.59
CA PHE A 203 -31.02 20.17 -11.82
C PHE A 203 -32.41 20.59 -12.31
N GLN A 204 -33.26 19.60 -12.59
CA GLN A 204 -34.65 19.83 -13.00
C GLN A 204 -35.51 20.06 -11.75
N LEU A 205 -36.07 21.25 -11.65
CA LEU A 205 -36.93 21.69 -10.57
C LEU A 205 -38.33 21.05 -10.65
N PRO A 206 -39.08 21.05 -9.53
CA PRO A 206 -40.46 20.54 -9.50
C PRO A 206 -41.42 21.20 -10.50
N ASN A 207 -41.14 22.45 -10.92
CA ASN A 207 -41.94 23.18 -11.91
C ASN A 207 -41.51 22.91 -13.36
N GLY A 208 -40.56 22.00 -13.59
CA GLY A 208 -40.02 21.64 -14.91
C GLY A 208 -38.89 22.55 -15.40
N GLN A 209 -38.61 23.67 -14.73
CA GLN A 209 -37.46 24.51 -15.08
C GLN A 209 -36.14 23.85 -14.68
N VAL A 210 -35.05 24.30 -15.28
CA VAL A 210 -33.70 23.82 -14.97
C VAL A 210 -32.94 24.93 -14.26
N THR A 211 -32.25 24.58 -13.18
CA THR A 211 -31.34 25.50 -12.48
C THR A 211 -30.00 24.83 -12.23
N LYS A 212 -28.92 25.62 -12.18
CA LYS A 212 -27.60 25.12 -11.83
C LYS A 212 -27.46 25.10 -10.31
N VAL A 213 -27.18 23.92 -9.76
CA VAL A 213 -26.91 23.71 -8.34
C VAL A 213 -25.47 23.29 -8.13
N LYS A 214 -24.94 23.53 -6.93
CA LYS A 214 -23.62 23.06 -6.50
C LYS A 214 -23.78 22.17 -5.27
N ASN A 215 -23.18 20.99 -5.32
CA ASN A 215 -23.02 20.14 -4.14
C ASN A 215 -22.16 20.85 -3.10
N GLU A 216 -22.66 21.01 -1.88
CA GLU A 216 -21.90 21.51 -0.75
C GLU A 216 -21.50 20.31 0.12
N SER A 217 -22.20 20.04 1.22
CA SER A 217 -21.92 18.86 2.04
C SER A 217 -22.47 17.55 1.46
N TYR A 218 -23.34 17.60 0.43
CA TYR A 218 -23.87 16.41 -0.25
C TYR A 218 -22.87 15.89 -1.28
N GLY A 219 -22.56 14.59 -1.23
CA GLY A 219 -21.74 13.90 -2.20
C GLY A 219 -20.61 13.10 -1.57
N TRP A 220 -19.68 12.69 -2.42
CA TRP A 220 -18.51 11.93 -2.01
C TRP A 220 -17.27 12.29 -2.83
N ALA A 221 -16.11 12.03 -2.24
CA ALA A 221 -14.81 12.07 -2.91
C ALA A 221 -13.96 10.88 -2.47
N ILE A 222 -12.92 10.56 -3.25
CA ILE A 222 -11.99 9.47 -2.93
C ILE A 222 -11.09 9.89 -1.77
N ASN A 223 -10.98 9.03 -0.76
CA ASN A 223 -9.96 9.15 0.27
C ASN A 223 -8.62 8.66 -0.30
N GLU A 224 -7.87 9.60 -0.87
CA GLU A 224 -6.64 9.31 -1.62
C GLU A 224 -5.60 8.56 -0.78
N LYS A 225 -5.41 8.99 0.48
CA LYS A 225 -4.48 8.34 1.42
C LYS A 225 -4.85 6.89 1.68
N LYS A 226 -6.14 6.59 1.90
CA LYS A 226 -6.62 5.23 2.13
C LYS A 226 -6.49 4.37 0.87
N LEU A 227 -6.76 4.95 -0.31
CA LEU A 227 -6.66 4.23 -1.58
C LEU A 227 -5.21 3.91 -1.95
N VAL A 228 -4.25 4.84 -1.73
CA VAL A 228 -2.81 4.59 -1.95
C VAL A 228 -2.37 3.34 -1.17
N ALA A 229 -2.63 3.31 0.13
CA ALA A 229 -2.29 2.17 0.99
C ALA A 229 -3.00 0.87 0.54
N ALA A 230 -4.23 0.96 0.06
CA ALA A 230 -4.97 -0.20 -0.43
C ALA A 230 -4.37 -0.77 -1.73
N VAL A 231 -3.93 0.09 -2.65
CA VAL A 231 -3.27 -0.33 -3.90
C VAL A 231 -1.94 -1.00 -3.61
N GLU A 232 -1.11 -0.45 -2.72
CA GLU A 232 0.13 -1.08 -2.28
C GLU A 232 -0.11 -2.48 -1.72
N ASN A 233 -1.04 -2.61 -0.78
CA ASN A 233 -1.41 -3.89 -0.18
C ASN A 233 -1.99 -4.87 -1.21
N ALA A 234 -2.80 -4.39 -2.15
CA ALA A 234 -3.34 -5.21 -3.22
C ALA A 234 -2.22 -5.78 -4.11
N LEU A 235 -1.23 -4.96 -4.46
CA LEU A 235 -0.07 -5.43 -5.23
C LEU A 235 0.76 -6.44 -4.44
N VAL A 236 0.97 -6.24 -3.14
CA VAL A 236 1.71 -7.19 -2.28
C VAL A 236 0.99 -8.53 -2.16
N ASN A 237 -0.32 -8.51 -2.00
CA ASN A 237 -1.14 -9.70 -1.79
C ASN A 237 -1.67 -10.33 -3.09
N ASN A 238 -1.36 -9.75 -4.25
CA ASN A 238 -1.91 -10.15 -5.55
C ASN A 238 -3.45 -10.08 -5.61
N THR A 239 -4.05 -9.11 -4.90
CA THR A 239 -5.47 -8.80 -4.98
C THR A 239 -5.79 -8.21 -6.34
N GLN A 240 -6.75 -8.79 -7.04
CA GLN A 240 -7.08 -8.41 -8.41
C GLN A 240 -8.00 -7.19 -8.51
N GLU A 241 -8.83 -6.95 -7.48
CA GLU A 241 -9.88 -5.92 -7.54
C GLU A 241 -10.02 -5.14 -6.23
N LEU A 242 -10.33 -3.85 -6.35
CA LEU A 242 -10.67 -2.94 -5.26
C LEU A 242 -12.00 -2.24 -5.56
N ASN A 243 -12.94 -2.33 -4.60
CA ASN A 243 -14.22 -1.64 -4.67
C ASN A 243 -14.11 -0.21 -4.11
N GLY A 244 -14.38 0.78 -4.96
CA GLY A 244 -14.33 2.21 -4.65
C GLY A 244 -15.17 2.64 -3.47
N LYS A 245 -16.30 1.97 -3.18
CA LYS A 245 -17.15 2.28 -2.02
C LYS A 245 -16.39 2.23 -0.69
N ASN A 246 -15.32 1.43 -0.60
CA ASN A 246 -14.52 1.29 0.62
C ASN A 246 -13.51 2.43 0.83
N TYR A 247 -13.32 3.30 -0.18
CA TYR A 247 -12.26 4.30 -0.25
C TYR A 247 -12.79 5.69 -0.54
N ILE A 248 -14.04 5.99 -0.18
CA ILE A 248 -14.64 7.32 -0.29
C ILE A 248 -14.90 7.94 1.07
N TYR A 249 -15.06 9.26 1.09
CA TYR A 249 -15.52 10.04 2.23
C TYR A 249 -16.55 11.09 1.76
N GLY A 250 -17.25 11.69 2.72
CA GLY A 250 -18.14 12.84 2.52
C GLY A 250 -17.84 13.94 3.54
N GLU A 251 -18.50 15.08 3.40
CA GLU A 251 -18.40 16.21 4.34
C GLU A 251 -19.61 16.24 5.29
N GLY A 252 -19.54 17.05 6.36
CA GLY A 252 -20.62 17.18 7.33
C GLY A 252 -20.59 16.15 8.48
N PHE A 253 -21.70 16.06 9.21
CA PHE A 253 -21.85 15.29 10.46
C PHE A 253 -21.41 13.84 10.35
N SER A 254 -21.69 13.20 9.22
CA SER A 254 -21.55 11.76 9.09
C SER A 254 -20.22 11.29 8.49
N THR A 255 -19.53 12.20 7.78
CA THR A 255 -18.25 11.98 7.08
C THR A 255 -18.23 10.83 6.04
N TYR A 256 -19.33 10.09 5.83
CA TYR A 256 -19.44 9.14 4.72
C TYR A 256 -19.94 9.81 3.45
N GLY A 257 -19.57 9.23 2.31
CA GLY A 257 -20.01 9.69 1.01
C GLY A 257 -21.52 9.47 0.81
N THR A 258 -22.28 10.56 0.67
CA THR A 258 -23.71 10.51 0.32
C THR A 258 -23.89 10.43 -1.19
N GLY A 259 -24.99 9.83 -1.66
CA GLY A 259 -25.30 9.73 -3.09
C GLY A 259 -24.43 8.75 -3.90
N TYR A 260 -23.57 7.95 -3.27
CA TYR A 260 -22.70 7.02 -3.99
C TYR A 260 -23.50 5.93 -4.71
N GLY A 261 -23.30 5.80 -6.03
CA GLY A 261 -23.97 4.80 -6.87
C GLY A 261 -25.44 5.10 -7.18
N LEU A 262 -25.94 6.27 -6.78
CA LEU A 262 -27.29 6.71 -7.13
C LEU A 262 -27.30 7.45 -8.47
N SER A 263 -28.44 7.37 -9.17
CA SER A 263 -28.71 8.14 -10.38
C SER A 263 -28.93 9.64 -10.06
N ASN A 264 -29.25 10.44 -11.09
CA ASN A 264 -29.57 11.86 -10.94
C ASN A 264 -28.45 12.64 -10.20
N ASN A 265 -27.22 12.53 -10.70
CA ASN A 265 -26.03 13.14 -10.09
C ASN A 265 -25.80 12.76 -8.61
N GLY A 266 -26.24 11.57 -8.22
CA GLY A 266 -26.16 11.05 -6.87
C GLY A 266 -27.38 11.35 -6.00
N ILE A 267 -28.28 12.25 -6.41
CA ILE A 267 -29.49 12.61 -5.64
C ILE A 267 -30.45 11.42 -5.52
N GLY A 268 -30.54 10.59 -6.55
CA GLY A 268 -31.57 9.55 -6.67
C GLY A 268 -32.98 10.13 -6.82
N ASN A 269 -33.96 9.40 -6.29
CA ASN A 269 -35.40 9.67 -6.48
C ASN A 269 -36.11 10.14 -5.19
N SER A 270 -35.38 10.31 -4.09
CA SER A 270 -35.91 10.78 -2.81
C SER A 270 -35.06 11.94 -2.32
N TYR A 271 -35.64 13.13 -2.27
CA TYR A 271 -34.94 14.37 -2.01
C TYR A 271 -35.91 15.49 -1.61
N ILE A 272 -35.36 16.54 -1.02
CA ILE A 272 -36.08 17.73 -0.59
C ILE A 272 -35.65 18.89 -1.47
N VAL A 273 -36.60 19.69 -1.94
CA VAL A 273 -36.33 20.91 -2.70
C VAL A 273 -36.95 22.10 -1.96
N VAL A 274 -36.18 23.18 -1.81
CA VAL A 274 -36.60 24.43 -1.18
C VAL A 274 -36.33 25.58 -2.15
N SER A 275 -37.38 26.29 -2.54
CA SER A 275 -37.27 27.58 -3.24
C SER A 275 -37.29 28.71 -2.24
N LEU A 276 -36.24 29.52 -2.24
CA LEU A 276 -36.15 30.74 -1.43
C LEU A 276 -37.04 31.85 -1.99
N THR A 277 -37.21 31.97 -3.31
CA THR A 277 -38.04 33.04 -3.88
C THR A 277 -39.53 32.74 -3.74
N ASP A 278 -39.94 31.50 -3.99
CA ASP A 278 -41.35 31.11 -3.90
C ASP A 278 -41.82 30.81 -2.46
N GLN A 279 -40.89 30.78 -1.50
CA GLN A 279 -41.09 30.29 -0.13
C GLN A 279 -41.84 28.96 -0.12
N LYS A 280 -41.29 27.98 -0.86
CA LYS A 280 -41.96 26.71 -1.14
C LYS A 280 -41.03 25.53 -0.93
N LEU A 281 -41.57 24.46 -0.35
CA LEU A 281 -40.89 23.21 -0.07
C LEU A 281 -41.60 22.06 -0.76
N TRP A 282 -40.83 21.17 -1.36
CA TRP A 282 -41.29 19.90 -1.90
C TRP A 282 -40.47 18.75 -1.33
N ILE A 283 -41.13 17.64 -1.05
CA ILE A 283 -40.47 16.38 -0.68
C ILE A 283 -40.86 15.34 -1.71
N TYR A 284 -39.85 14.75 -2.33
CA TYR A 284 -39.99 13.62 -3.24
C TYR A 284 -39.59 12.34 -2.52
N LYS A 285 -40.40 11.30 -2.70
CA LYS A 285 -40.11 9.94 -2.27
C LYS A 285 -40.36 9.00 -3.43
N ASN A 286 -39.34 8.23 -3.81
CA ASN A 286 -39.42 7.26 -4.90
C ASN A 286 -39.97 7.89 -6.21
N GLY A 287 -39.56 9.12 -6.50
CA GLY A 287 -39.94 9.86 -7.71
C GLY A 287 -41.30 10.54 -7.65
N LYS A 288 -42.04 10.45 -6.53
CA LYS A 288 -43.35 11.09 -6.35
C LYS A 288 -43.25 12.23 -5.34
N CYS A 289 -43.85 13.37 -5.65
CA CYS A 289 -43.98 14.46 -4.68
C CYS A 289 -45.02 14.07 -3.61
N VAL A 290 -44.57 13.84 -2.38
CA VAL A 290 -45.41 13.41 -1.25
C VAL A 290 -45.80 14.56 -0.31
N VAL A 291 -45.04 15.65 -0.31
CA VAL A 291 -45.33 16.86 0.45
C VAL A 291 -45.06 18.09 -0.41
N THR A 292 -45.98 19.05 -0.39
CA THR A 292 -45.77 20.41 -0.91
C THR A 292 -46.27 21.40 0.13
N LEU A 293 -45.42 22.36 0.52
CA LEU A 293 -45.76 23.43 1.45
C LEU A 293 -45.42 24.78 0.85
N ASN A 294 -46.34 25.74 0.94
CA ASN A 294 -46.17 27.16 0.56
C ASN A 294 -46.24 28.08 1.79
N THR A 295 -46.08 27.50 2.97
CA THR A 295 -46.21 28.10 4.30
C THR A 295 -44.90 28.03 5.08
N ILE A 296 -43.77 27.93 4.38
CA ILE A 296 -42.45 27.96 5.02
C ILE A 296 -41.96 29.41 5.13
N VAL A 297 -41.06 29.67 6.08
CA VAL A 297 -40.28 30.91 6.11
C VAL A 297 -38.79 30.57 6.25
N THR A 298 -37.98 31.00 5.28
CA THR A 298 -36.53 30.78 5.25
C THR A 298 -35.77 31.90 5.98
N GLY A 299 -34.45 31.84 5.94
CA GLY A 299 -33.56 32.84 6.52
C GLY A 299 -33.74 34.25 5.96
N THR A 300 -33.48 35.26 6.79
CA THR A 300 -33.65 36.69 6.44
C THR A 300 -32.62 37.15 5.41
N VAL A 301 -33.07 37.79 4.32
CA VAL A 301 -32.20 38.33 3.25
C VAL A 301 -31.75 39.77 3.55
N GLU A 302 -32.68 40.66 3.84
CA GLU A 302 -32.42 42.07 4.16
C GLU A 302 -32.18 42.21 5.67
N THR A 303 -30.99 41.77 6.10
CA THR A 303 -30.57 41.91 7.48
C THR A 303 -30.19 43.34 7.81
N LYS A 304 -30.75 43.88 8.91
CA LYS A 304 -30.29 45.15 9.51
C LYS A 304 -29.02 44.98 10.34
N ILE A 305 -28.55 43.75 10.52
CA ILE A 305 -27.39 43.40 11.33
C ILE A 305 -26.16 43.36 10.42
N ALA A 306 -25.27 44.34 10.59
CA ALA A 306 -24.02 44.40 9.84
C ALA A 306 -23.19 43.10 10.04
N HIS A 307 -22.60 42.60 8.96
CA HIS A 307 -21.67 41.44 8.96
C HIS A 307 -22.25 40.05 9.27
N LYS A 308 -23.59 39.86 9.29
CA LYS A 308 -24.21 38.52 9.35
C LYS A 308 -25.05 38.25 8.11
N ASN A 309 -24.71 37.17 7.38
CA ASN A 309 -25.61 36.60 6.38
C ASN A 309 -26.57 35.63 7.07
N LEU A 310 -27.85 36.00 7.15
CA LEU A 310 -28.91 35.18 7.73
C LEU A 310 -29.71 34.41 6.67
N GLU A 311 -29.39 34.59 5.39
CA GLU A 311 -30.05 33.89 4.30
C GLU A 311 -29.79 32.38 4.40
N THR A 312 -30.82 31.58 4.16
CA THR A 312 -30.64 30.13 4.07
C THR A 312 -29.67 29.81 2.92
N PRO A 313 -28.56 29.10 3.17
CA PRO A 313 -27.51 28.94 2.18
C PRO A 313 -27.97 28.05 1.02
N THR A 314 -27.85 28.57 -0.21
CA THR A 314 -28.15 27.82 -1.43
C THR A 314 -27.13 26.70 -1.67
N GLY A 315 -27.51 25.67 -2.41
CA GLY A 315 -26.67 24.52 -2.72
C GLY A 315 -27.37 23.20 -2.42
N VAL A 316 -26.63 22.10 -2.56
CA VAL A 316 -27.12 20.76 -2.24
C VAL A 316 -26.43 20.27 -0.97
N TRP A 317 -27.26 20.09 0.06
CA TRP A 317 -26.90 19.64 1.39
C TRP A 317 -27.51 18.26 1.66
N TYR A 318 -27.35 17.71 2.87
CA TYR A 318 -28.05 16.48 3.27
C TYR A 318 -28.57 16.57 4.70
N ILE A 319 -29.65 15.85 4.98
CA ILE A 319 -30.16 15.72 6.35
C ILE A 319 -29.16 14.95 7.21
N GLN A 320 -28.53 15.64 8.16
CA GLN A 320 -27.44 15.12 8.96
C GLN A 320 -27.91 14.11 9.99
N TYR A 321 -29.02 14.43 10.66
CA TYR A 321 -29.71 13.59 11.63
C TYR A 321 -31.14 14.11 11.80
N LYS A 322 -31.90 13.46 12.69
CA LYS A 322 -33.25 13.84 13.07
C LYS A 322 -33.36 13.73 14.58
N GLU A 323 -33.91 14.76 15.23
CA GLU A 323 -34.09 14.78 16.68
C GLU A 323 -35.48 15.32 17.06
N SER A 324 -36.15 14.65 18.01
CA SER A 324 -37.50 15.03 18.49
C SER A 324 -37.73 14.51 19.91
N PRO A 325 -38.04 15.36 20.90
CA PRO A 325 -37.90 16.83 20.86
C PRO A 325 -36.43 17.26 20.79
N SER A 326 -36.15 18.54 20.49
CA SER A 326 -34.80 19.10 20.51
C SER A 326 -34.80 20.55 21.05
N VAL A 327 -33.61 21.05 21.42
CA VAL A 327 -33.41 22.41 21.92
C VAL A 327 -32.32 23.08 21.09
N LEU A 328 -32.71 24.07 20.31
CA LEU A 328 -31.79 24.82 19.45
C LEU A 328 -31.13 25.93 20.24
N LYS A 329 -29.81 25.97 20.23
CA LYS A 329 -29.02 26.99 20.92
C LYS A 329 -28.18 27.77 19.94
N GLY A 330 -28.10 29.08 20.16
CA GLY A 330 -27.28 29.96 19.34
C GLY A 330 -26.98 31.27 20.03
N THR A 331 -26.52 32.25 19.25
CA THR A 331 -26.15 33.58 19.75
C THR A 331 -26.89 34.63 18.93
N ASN A 332 -27.62 35.51 19.62
CA ASN A 332 -28.31 36.67 19.05
C ASN A 332 -27.30 37.71 18.55
N ASP A 333 -27.80 38.80 18.00
CA ASP A 333 -26.97 39.86 17.40
C ASP A 333 -26.28 40.75 18.42
N ASP A 334 -26.88 40.88 19.61
CA ASP A 334 -26.30 41.55 20.78
C ASP A 334 -25.30 40.65 21.55
N GLY A 335 -25.00 39.46 21.05
CA GLY A 335 -24.11 38.49 21.70
C GLY A 335 -24.77 37.66 22.81
N SER A 336 -26.04 37.91 23.14
CA SER A 336 -26.79 37.10 24.10
C SER A 336 -27.02 35.69 23.56
N LYS A 337 -27.04 34.69 24.44
CA LYS A 337 -27.34 33.30 24.05
C LYS A 337 -28.85 33.12 23.96
N TYR A 338 -29.32 32.45 22.92
CA TYR A 338 -30.70 31.99 22.84
C TYR A 338 -30.78 30.47 22.99
N SER A 339 -31.92 30.01 23.49
CA SER A 339 -32.30 28.61 23.57
C SER A 339 -33.78 28.52 23.20
N VAL A 340 -34.11 27.64 22.25
CA VAL A 340 -35.45 27.54 21.68
C VAL A 340 -35.84 26.08 21.61
N ASP A 341 -36.93 25.73 22.28
CA ASP A 341 -37.49 24.38 22.25
C ASP A 341 -38.24 24.17 20.94
N VAL A 342 -37.92 23.06 20.27
CA VAL A 342 -38.58 22.63 19.03
C VAL A 342 -39.01 21.18 19.15
N LYS A 343 -40.14 20.83 18.54
CA LYS A 343 -40.62 19.45 18.56
C LYS A 343 -39.87 18.58 17.55
N TYR A 344 -39.47 19.13 16.41
CA TYR A 344 -38.82 18.41 15.33
C TYR A 344 -37.61 19.18 14.81
N TRP A 345 -36.44 18.53 14.80
CA TRP A 345 -35.20 19.12 14.30
C TRP A 345 -34.55 18.23 13.23
N MET A 346 -34.30 18.81 12.06
CA MET A 346 -33.72 18.14 10.89
C MET A 346 -32.64 19.02 10.24
N PRO A 347 -31.41 19.05 10.79
CA PRO A 347 -30.32 19.86 10.27
C PRO A 347 -29.80 19.39 8.92
N PHE A 348 -29.44 20.33 8.06
CA PHE A 348 -28.78 20.05 6.78
C PHE A 348 -27.39 20.71 6.60
N THR A 349 -27.05 21.76 7.36
CA THR A 349 -25.70 22.34 7.38
C THR A 349 -24.99 22.17 8.71
N LEU A 350 -23.65 22.16 8.71
CA LEU A 350 -22.85 22.19 9.96
C LEU A 350 -22.91 23.54 10.66
N THR A 351 -23.28 24.60 9.94
CA THR A 351 -23.47 25.94 10.49
C THR A 351 -24.77 26.08 11.28
N GLY A 352 -25.59 25.01 11.37
CA GLY A 352 -26.79 24.99 12.20
C GLY A 352 -28.08 25.37 11.46
N CYS A 353 -28.11 25.32 10.12
CA CYS A 353 -29.35 25.47 9.37
C CYS A 353 -30.06 24.11 9.23
N GLY A 354 -31.37 24.11 9.42
CA GLY A 354 -32.21 22.93 9.35
C GLY A 354 -33.69 23.25 9.22
N PHE A 355 -34.50 22.20 9.11
CA PHE A 355 -35.95 22.30 9.22
C PHE A 355 -36.37 22.13 10.67
N HIS A 356 -37.27 23.01 11.14
CA HIS A 356 -37.92 22.85 12.45
C HIS A 356 -39.27 23.54 12.52
N ASP A 357 -40.11 23.09 13.44
CA ASP A 357 -41.33 23.81 13.82
C ASP A 357 -41.01 25.14 14.51
N ASN A 358 -41.82 26.16 14.21
CA ASN A 358 -41.74 27.47 14.87
C ASN A 358 -43.13 27.85 15.41
N SER A 359 -43.35 27.64 16.71
CA SER A 359 -44.64 27.89 17.37
C SER A 359 -44.88 29.37 17.73
N TRP A 360 -43.81 30.17 17.81
CA TRP A 360 -43.88 31.59 18.18
C TRP A 360 -44.09 32.51 16.97
N ARG A 361 -43.69 32.09 15.76
CA ARG A 361 -43.84 32.87 14.52
C ARG A 361 -45.31 33.12 14.19
N LYS A 362 -45.65 34.41 14.01
CA LYS A 362 -46.98 34.87 13.60
C LYS A 362 -47.06 35.24 12.12
N ASN A 363 -45.97 35.77 11.56
CA ASN A 363 -45.90 36.13 10.15
C ASN A 363 -45.41 34.96 9.29
N TRP A 364 -46.30 34.46 8.44
CA TRP A 364 -46.05 33.40 7.47
C TRP A 364 -46.25 33.89 6.02
N SER A 365 -46.14 35.21 5.80
CA SER A 365 -46.18 35.78 4.45
C SER A 365 -45.06 35.21 3.58
N LYS A 366 -45.30 35.06 2.28
CA LYS A 366 -44.26 34.69 1.30
C LYS A 366 -43.12 35.72 1.20
N THR A 367 -43.33 36.92 1.70
CA THR A 367 -42.32 37.98 1.75
C THR A 367 -41.64 38.09 3.11
N ALA A 368 -42.03 37.29 4.11
CA ALA A 368 -41.48 37.38 5.47
C ALA A 368 -39.95 37.18 5.48
N TYR A 369 -39.42 36.30 4.63
CA TYR A 369 -37.97 36.06 4.51
C TYR A 369 -37.16 37.30 4.09
N LEU A 370 -37.79 38.36 3.57
CA LEU A 370 -37.07 39.58 3.22
C LEU A 370 -36.53 40.26 4.49
N ASN A 371 -37.36 40.47 5.51
CA ASN A 371 -36.99 41.29 6.68
C ASN A 371 -37.39 40.70 8.05
N ASP A 372 -38.12 39.59 8.06
CA ASP A 372 -38.65 38.89 9.24
C ASP A 372 -38.49 37.36 9.08
N GLY A 373 -37.40 36.95 8.43
CA GLY A 373 -37.02 35.55 8.23
C GLY A 373 -36.42 34.91 9.48
N SER A 374 -35.83 33.73 9.31
CA SER A 374 -35.09 33.05 10.38
C SER A 374 -33.59 33.42 10.36
N TYR A 375 -32.80 32.82 11.24
CA TYR A 375 -31.33 32.89 11.23
C TYR A 375 -30.71 31.82 10.31
N GLY A 376 -31.37 31.52 9.18
CA GLY A 376 -30.91 30.57 8.16
C GLY A 376 -31.71 29.25 8.11
N CYS A 377 -32.44 28.89 9.16
CA CYS A 377 -33.32 27.71 9.18
C CYS A 377 -34.54 27.86 8.26
N VAL A 378 -35.12 26.73 7.86
CA VAL A 378 -36.42 26.69 7.19
C VAL A 378 -37.48 26.44 8.26
N ASN A 379 -38.21 27.48 8.64
CA ASN A 379 -39.27 27.41 9.65
C ASN A 379 -40.53 26.76 9.05
N LEU A 380 -41.10 25.83 9.80
CA LEU A 380 -42.32 25.11 9.47
C LEU A 380 -43.44 25.49 10.45
N LYS A 381 -44.67 25.64 9.96
CA LYS A 381 -45.82 25.74 10.87
C LYS A 381 -45.88 24.49 11.75
N PRO A 382 -46.24 24.62 13.05
CA PRO A 382 -46.37 23.45 13.92
C PRO A 382 -47.33 22.37 13.37
N SER A 383 -48.35 22.77 12.61
CA SER A 383 -49.29 21.84 11.94
C SER A 383 -48.68 21.08 10.76
N ASP A 384 -47.67 21.65 10.11
CA ASP A 384 -47.04 21.10 8.89
C ASP A 384 -45.78 20.28 9.23
N ALA A 385 -45.10 20.61 10.34
CA ALA A 385 -43.86 19.98 10.75
C ALA A 385 -43.93 18.44 10.88
N PRO A 386 -45.00 17.82 11.45
CA PRO A 386 -45.10 16.36 11.48
C PRO A 386 -45.09 15.71 10.09
N LYS A 387 -45.69 16.36 9.09
CA LYS A 387 -45.74 15.83 7.71
C LYS A 387 -44.35 15.85 7.07
N VAL A 388 -43.59 16.93 7.30
CA VAL A 388 -42.20 17.04 6.84
C VAL A 388 -41.33 16.01 7.56
N TRP A 389 -41.42 15.94 8.88
CA TRP A 389 -40.67 14.99 9.70
C TRP A 389 -40.88 13.54 9.27
N ASN A 390 -42.13 13.13 9.05
CA ASN A 390 -42.45 11.75 8.68
C ASN A 390 -41.96 11.37 7.27
N ASN A 391 -41.75 12.36 6.39
CA ASN A 391 -41.33 12.14 5.01
C ASN A 391 -39.88 12.54 4.75
N ILE A 392 -39.07 12.79 5.77
CA ILE A 392 -37.63 13.04 5.62
C ILE A 392 -36.83 11.96 6.34
N GLU A 393 -35.76 11.51 5.71
CA GLU A 393 -34.80 10.58 6.30
C GLU A 393 -33.39 11.18 6.35
N LYS A 394 -32.58 10.63 7.25
CA LYS A 394 -31.14 10.94 7.31
C LYS A 394 -30.50 10.62 5.95
N ASN A 395 -29.61 11.50 5.49
CA ASN A 395 -28.85 11.43 4.23
C ASN A 395 -29.57 11.82 2.95
N GLU A 396 -30.86 12.14 3.02
CA GLU A 396 -31.55 12.63 1.84
C GLU A 396 -31.01 14.00 1.44
N ALA A 397 -30.90 14.21 0.13
CA ALA A 397 -30.44 15.46 -0.44
C ALA A 397 -31.43 16.58 -0.13
N VAL A 398 -30.90 17.76 0.20
CA VAL A 398 -31.66 19.00 0.40
C VAL A 398 -31.14 20.02 -0.60
N ILE A 399 -31.92 20.26 -1.65
CA ILE A 399 -31.60 21.21 -2.73
C ILE A 399 -32.23 22.55 -2.36
N ILE A 400 -31.41 23.58 -2.18
CA ILE A 400 -31.85 24.94 -1.86
C ILE A 400 -31.44 25.87 -3.00
N TYR A 401 -32.41 26.55 -3.59
CA TYR A 401 -32.20 27.43 -4.74
C TYR A 401 -33.04 28.70 -4.62
N LYS A 402 -32.66 29.75 -5.36
CA LYS A 402 -33.42 31.00 -5.46
C LYS A 402 -34.45 30.89 -6.57
#